data_AF-A0A7V6GW97-F1
#
_entry.id   AF-A0A7V6GW97-F1
#
_cell.length_a   1.000
_cell.length_b   1.000
_cell.length_c   1.000
_cell.angle_alpha   90.00
_cell.angle_beta   90.00
_cell.angle_gamma   90.00
#
_symmetry.space_group_name_H-M   'P 1'
#
loop_
_entity.id
_entity.type
_entity.pdbx_description
1 polymer ?
#
loop_
_entity_poly.entity_id
_entity_poly.type
_entity_poly.pdbx_seq_one_letter_code
_entity_poly.pdbx_strand_id
1 'polypeptide(L)' 'MKNYTTTNIRNVVLLGHGSSGKTTLAEAMLFLSKGIDRFGNINDGNTTC' A
#
# COMPACT_ATOMS: atom_id res chain seq x y z
N MET A 1 11.56 -18.93 -2.52
CA MET A 1 10.53 -18.07 -3.14
C MET A 1 9.17 -18.69 -2.87
N LYS A 2 8.17 -17.95 -2.41
CA LYS A 2 6.81 -18.50 -2.26
C LYS A 2 6.23 -18.76 -3.66
N ASN A 3 5.64 -19.94 -3.86
CA ASN A 3 4.97 -20.29 -5.12
C ASN A 3 3.55 -19.72 -5.09
N TYR A 4 3.25 -18.81 -6.03
CA TYR A 4 1.92 -18.25 -6.22
C TYR A 4 1.37 -18.73 -7.55
N THR A 5 0.13 -19.22 -7.57
CA THR A 5 -0.59 -19.46 -8.82
C THR A 5 -0.97 -18.13 -9.46
N THR A 6 -1.10 -18.10 -10.79
CA THR A 6 -1.47 -16.88 -11.53
C THR A 6 -2.80 -16.29 -11.05
N THR A 7 -3.72 -17.14 -10.60
CA THR A 7 -5.01 -16.76 -9.99
C THR A 7 -4.89 -15.91 -8.73
N ASN A 8 -3.73 -15.95 -8.06
CA ASN A 8 -3.50 -15.27 -6.79
C ASN A 8 -2.72 -13.95 -6.96
N ILE A 9 -2.31 -13.61 -8.18
CA ILE A 9 -1.61 -12.35 -8.48
C ILE A 9 -2.63 -11.28 -8.85
N ARG A 10 -2.52 -10.10 -8.24
CA ARG A 10 -3.36 -8.93 -8.53
C ARG A 10 -2.48 -7.76 -8.95
N ASN A 11 -2.58 -7.33 -10.21
CA ASN A 11 -1.92 -6.14 -10.71
C ASN A 11 -2.87 -4.95 -10.52
N VAL A 12 -2.46 -3.95 -9.74
CA VAL A 12 -3.31 -2.82 -9.35
C VAL A 12 -2.52 -1.51 -9.46
N VAL A 13 -3.19 -0.43 -9.83
CA VAL A 13 -2.65 0.94 -9.83
C VAL A 13 -3.60 1.86 -9.06
N LEU A 14 -3.05 2.79 -8.28
CA LEU A 14 -3.82 3.84 -7.59
C LEU A 14 -3.70 5.15 -8.36
N LEU A 15 -4.82 5.65 -8.88
CA LEU A 15 -4.89 6.88 -9.69
C LEU A 15 -5.84 7.89 -9.04
N GLY A 16 -5.54 9.17 -9.20
CA GLY A 16 -6.33 10.26 -8.63
C GLY A 16 -5.57 11.57 -8.52
N HIS A 17 -6.29 12.68 -8.35
CA HIS A 17 -5.75 14.04 -8.24
C HIS A 17 -4.76 14.19 -7.07
N GLY A 18 -4.00 15.29 -7.04
CA GLY A 18 -3.18 15.66 -5.89
C GLY A 18 -4.01 15.60 -4.60
N SER A 19 -3.41 15.09 -3.51
CA SER A 19 -4.07 14.97 -2.20
C SER A 19 -5.32 14.08 -2.14
N SER A 20 -5.59 13.25 -3.16
CA SER A 20 -6.74 12.31 -3.16
C SER A 20 -6.56 11.08 -2.27
N GLY A 21 -5.54 11.03 -1.40
CA GLY A 21 -5.32 9.93 -0.45
C GLY A 21 -4.65 8.67 -1.00
N LYS A 22 -4.05 8.70 -2.20
CA LYS A 22 -3.38 7.52 -2.82
C LYS A 22 -2.32 6.89 -1.90
N THR A 23 -1.44 7.72 -1.34
CA THR A 23 -0.39 7.31 -0.42
C THR A 23 -0.96 6.70 0.86
N THR A 24 -1.99 7.32 1.45
CA THR A 24 -2.67 6.81 2.65
C THR A 24 -3.30 5.43 2.41
N LEU A 25 -3.92 5.23 1.24
CA LEU A 25 -4.53 3.96 0.90
C LEU A 25 -3.49 2.84 0.72
N ALA A 26 -2.38 3.12 0.03
CA ALA A 26 -1.29 2.16 -0.14
C ALA A 26 -0.68 1.75 1.22
N GLU A 27 -0.42 2.71 2.10
CA GLU A 27 0.04 2.47 3.47
C GLU A 27 -0.94 1.56 4.24
N ALA A 28 -2.24 1.82 4.12
CA ALA A 28 -3.28 1.04 4.82
C ALA A 28 -3.33 -0.41 4.33
N MET A 29 -3.18 -0.61 3.01
CA MET A 29 -3.10 -1.96 2.43
C MET A 29 -1.88 -2.73 2.96
N LEU A 30 -0.72 -2.07 3.07
CA LEU A 30 0.49 -2.70 3.61
C LEU A 30 0.33 -3.03 5.10
N PHE A 31 -0.23 -2.13 5.90
CA PHE A 31 -0.47 -2.39 7.32
C PHE A 31 -1.48 -3.53 7.53
N LEU A 32 -2.61 -3.53 6.82
CA LEU A 32 -3.65 -4.57 6.93
C LEU A 32 -3.17 -5.94 6.45
N SER A 33 -2.32 -5.98 5.42
CA SER A 33 -1.70 -7.21 4.94
C SER A 33 -0.52 -7.68 5.81
N LYS A 34 -0.19 -6.93 6.87
CA LYS A 34 0.96 -7.16 7.76
C LYS A 34 2.30 -7.11 7.01
N GLY A 35 2.39 -6.32 5.94
CA GLY A 35 3.63 -6.01 5.25
C GLY A 35 4.48 -4.98 5.99
N ILE A 36 3.87 -4.19 6.86
CA ILE A 36 4.53 -3.24 7.79
C ILE A 36 3.86 -3.32 9.17
N ASP A 37 4.63 -3.04 10.22
CA ASP A 37 4.17 -3.15 11.61
C ASP A 37 3.47 -1.89 12.14
N ARG A 38 3.69 -0.74 11.48
CA ARG A 38 3.15 0.56 11.90
C ARG A 38 2.56 1.29 10.71
N PHE A 39 1.45 1.98 10.97
CA PHE A 39 0.85 2.91 10.02
C PHE A 39 1.52 4.29 10.12
N GLY A 40 2.11 4.76 9.03
CA GLY A 40 2.79 6.05 8.93
C GLY A 40 1.88 7.27 8.78
N ASN A 41 2.48 8.45 8.81
CA ASN A 41 1.86 9.75 8.58
C ASN A 41 2.57 10.46 7.41
N ILE A 42 1.77 10.99 6.48
CA ILE A 42 2.26 11.68 5.27
C ILE A 42 3.01 12.96 5.64
N ASN A 43 2.54 13.71 6.63
CA ASN A 43 3.15 14.99 7.03
C ASN A 43 4.55 14.79 7.63
N ASP A 44 4.76 13.64 8.28
CA ASP A 44 6.04 13.25 8.87
C ASP A 44 6.98 12.59 7.84
N GLY A 45 6.51 12.36 6.61
CA GLY A 45 7.28 11.73 5.54
C GLY A 45 7.69 10.29 5.81
N ASN A 46 6.98 9.58 6.70
CA ASN A 46 7.34 8.23 7.15
C ASN A 46 6.38 7.13 6.65
N THR A 47 5.61 7.40 5.61
CA THR A 47 4.82 6.39 4.88
C THR A 47 5.68 5.57 3.94
N THR A 48 5.39 4.28 3.82
CA THR A 48 6.00 3.32 2.90
C THR A 48 4.99 2.97 1.81
N CYS A 49 5.20 3.47 0.59
CA CYS A 49 4.39 3.13 -0.59
C CYS A 49 5.23 3.10 -1.88
#